data_AF-A0A930GT50-F1
#
_entry.id   AF-A0A930GT50-F1
#
_cell.length_a   1.000
_cell.length_b   1.000
_cell.length_c   1.000
_cell.angle_alpha   90.00
_cell.angle_beta   90.00
_cell.angle_gamma   90.00
#
_symmetry.space_group_name_H-M   'P 1'
#
loop_
_entity.id
_entity.type
_entity.pdbx_description
1 polymer ?
#
loop_
_entity_poly.entity_id
_entity_poly.type
_entity_poly.pdbx_seq_one_letter_code
_entity_poly.pdbx_strand_id
1 'polypeptide(L)'
;MNLVKLLANNWQQIAIIALVGTGLAVSHHQGYKSAFAKQQAVIDKMEREKDQALRLSAQNYARELEQAREEAKQNAAKAHAVGVALAQKQAEVSRLKTENKKEISHALTQDRQKAGGGCIDGLGSHSLRLYARALGYGN
;
A
#
# COMPACT_ATOMS: atom_id res chain seq x y z
N MET A 1 15.30 4.38 -92.27
CA MET A 1 15.09 5.12 -91.02
C MET A 1 16.27 4.84 -90.11
N ASN A 2 17.04 5.87 -89.71
CA ASN A 2 18.32 5.71 -89.01
C ASN A 2 18.22 6.38 -87.63
N LEU A 3 18.20 5.59 -86.56
CA LEU A 3 18.14 6.05 -85.16
C LEU A 3 19.24 7.08 -84.83
N VAL A 4 20.40 6.93 -85.46
CA VAL A 4 21.56 7.81 -85.31
C VAL A 4 21.26 9.25 -85.78
N LYS A 5 20.47 9.43 -86.87
CA LYS A 5 20.12 10.76 -87.37
C LYS A 5 19.10 11.48 -86.48
N LEU A 6 18.18 10.73 -85.86
CA LEU A 6 17.19 11.24 -84.91
C LEU A 6 17.85 11.72 -83.60
N LEU A 7 18.82 10.95 -83.09
CA LEU A 7 19.61 11.31 -81.92
C LEU A 7 20.50 12.54 -82.16
N ALA A 8 21.14 12.63 -83.32
CA ALA A 8 22.01 13.77 -83.65
C ALA A 8 21.24 15.07 -83.89
N ASN A 9 20.08 15.01 -84.55
CA ASN A 9 19.28 16.21 -84.89
C ASN A 9 18.53 16.78 -83.67
N ASN A 10 18.13 15.93 -82.72
CA ASN A 10 17.37 16.32 -81.53
C ASN A 10 18.20 16.23 -80.23
N TRP A 11 19.53 16.19 -80.35
CA TRP A 11 20.47 16.00 -79.23
C TRP A 11 20.26 16.99 -78.07
N GLN A 12 19.98 18.27 -78.38
CA GLN A 12 19.73 19.29 -77.34
C GLN A 12 18.47 19.01 -76.51
N GLN A 13 17.39 18.55 -77.14
CA GLN A 13 16.14 18.26 -76.43
C GLN A 13 16.28 17.01 -75.55
N ILE A 14 17.02 16.01 -76.04
CA ILE A 14 17.33 14.79 -75.28
C ILE A 14 18.20 15.11 -74.06
N ALA A 15 19.17 16.01 -74.20
CA ALA A 15 20.00 16.45 -73.08
C ALA A 15 19.20 17.18 -71.98
N ILE A 16 18.23 18.01 -72.36
CA ILE A 16 17.36 18.73 -71.40
C ILE A 16 16.44 17.74 -70.67
N ILE A 17 15.82 16.80 -71.39
CA ILE A 17 14.97 15.76 -70.78
C ILE A 17 15.78 14.88 -69.83
N ALA A 18 17.02 14.53 -70.19
CA ALA A 18 17.91 13.77 -69.33
C ALA A 18 18.27 14.53 -68.04
N LEU A 19 18.55 15.83 -68.13
CA LEU A 19 18.85 16.70 -66.99
C LEU A 19 17.65 16.89 -66.05
N VAL A 20 16.46 17.10 -66.60
CA VAL A 20 15.22 17.24 -65.80
C VAL A 20 14.85 15.91 -65.14
N GLY A 21 14.97 14.79 -65.87
CA GLY A 21 14.72 13.46 -65.34
C GLY A 21 15.69 13.06 -64.21
N THR A 22 16.97 13.41 -64.33
CA THR A 22 17.96 13.17 -63.26
C THR A 22 17.78 14.12 -62.08
N GLY A 23 17.43 15.39 -62.31
CA GLY A 23 17.14 16.36 -61.25
C GLY A 23 15.97 15.94 -60.34
N LEU A 24 14.91 15.37 -60.93
CA LEU A 24 13.76 14.83 -60.20
C LEU A 24 14.10 13.52 -59.46
N ALA A 25 14.89 12.64 -60.07
CA ALA A 25 15.29 11.38 -59.42
C ALA A 25 16.17 11.60 -58.17
N VAL A 26 17.11 12.55 -58.23
CA VAL A 26 18.01 12.86 -57.10
C VAL A 26 17.27 13.53 -55.94
N SER A 27 16.30 14.40 -56.24
CA SER A 27 15.50 15.08 -55.21
C SER A 27 14.52 14.12 -54.50
N HIS A 28 13.93 13.17 -55.21
CA HIS A 28 13.12 12.11 -54.58
C HIS A 28 13.93 11.19 -53.66
N HIS A 29 15.17 10.85 -54.02
CA HIS A 29 15.99 9.93 -53.21
C HIS A 29 16.50 10.57 -51.90
N GLN A 30 16.80 11.87 -51.92
CA GLN A 30 17.22 12.60 -50.71
C GLN A 30 16.04 12.94 -49.78
N GLY A 31 14.87 13.28 -50.34
CA GLY A 31 13.67 13.57 -49.56
C GLY A 31 13.20 12.39 -48.72
N TYR A 32 13.20 11.18 -49.31
CA TYR A 32 12.79 9.94 -48.62
C TYR A 32 13.68 9.65 -47.40
N LYS A 33 15.01 9.60 -47.56
CA LYS A 33 15.93 9.33 -46.43
C LYS A 33 15.77 10.33 -45.28
N SER A 34 15.53 11.61 -45.58
CA SER A 34 15.36 12.65 -44.56
C SER A 34 14.03 12.55 -43.79
N ALA A 35 12.95 12.12 -44.45
CA ALA A 35 11.65 11.94 -43.83
C ALA A 35 11.64 10.71 -42.89
N PHE A 36 12.25 9.61 -43.30
CA PHE A 36 12.40 8.42 -42.46
C PHE A 36 13.35 8.66 -41.27
N ALA A 37 14.46 9.39 -41.47
CA ALA A 37 15.36 9.74 -40.36
C ALA A 37 14.67 10.61 -39.29
N LYS A 38 13.79 11.53 -39.72
CA LYS A 38 12.98 12.35 -38.79
C LYS A 38 11.93 11.51 -38.05
N GLN A 39 11.30 10.54 -38.70
CA GLN A 39 10.36 9.63 -38.05
C GLN A 39 11.04 8.68 -37.07
N GLN A 40 12.21 8.14 -37.42
CA GLN A 40 13.00 7.28 -36.52
C GLN A 40 13.41 8.04 -35.25
N ALA A 41 13.84 9.29 -35.39
CA ALA A 41 14.20 10.12 -34.25
C ALA A 41 13.01 10.40 -33.32
N VAL A 42 11.78 10.52 -33.84
CA VAL A 42 10.58 10.69 -33.02
C VAL A 42 10.20 9.39 -32.30
N ILE A 43 10.30 8.24 -32.99
CA ILE A 43 10.04 6.93 -32.39
C ILE A 43 11.05 6.65 -31.26
N ASP A 44 12.33 6.84 -31.50
CA ASP A 44 13.39 6.64 -30.49
C ASP A 44 13.21 7.57 -29.28
N LYS A 45 12.68 8.78 -29.50
CA LYS A 45 12.39 9.73 -28.43
C LYS A 45 11.17 9.30 -27.61
N MET A 46 10.10 8.86 -28.26
CA MET A 46 8.91 8.34 -27.60
C MET A 46 9.19 7.06 -26.80
N GLU A 47 10.04 6.18 -27.31
CA GLU A 47 10.43 4.94 -26.62
C GLU A 47 11.23 5.25 -25.34
N ARG A 48 12.21 6.17 -25.44
CA ARG A 48 12.96 6.65 -24.26
C ARG A 48 12.08 7.35 -23.23
N GLU A 49 11.16 8.21 -23.67
CA GLU A 49 10.22 8.90 -22.77
C GLU A 49 9.26 7.93 -22.09
N LYS A 50 8.78 6.90 -22.80
CA LYS A 50 7.97 5.82 -22.22
C LYS A 50 8.73 5.00 -21.19
N ASP A 51 9.95 4.59 -21.49
CA ASP A 51 10.79 3.84 -20.55
C ASP A 51 11.11 4.66 -19.30
N GLN A 52 11.37 5.96 -19.48
CA GLN A 52 11.60 6.87 -18.37
C GLN A 52 10.33 7.07 -17.53
N ALA A 53 9.18 7.26 -18.17
CA ALA A 53 7.89 7.38 -17.49
C ALA A 53 7.51 6.08 -16.75
N LEU A 54 7.76 4.91 -17.35
CA LEU A 54 7.49 3.61 -16.74
C LEU A 54 8.41 3.34 -15.55
N ARG A 55 9.70 3.72 -15.65
CA ARG A 55 10.65 3.63 -14.53
C ARG A 55 10.28 4.58 -13.39
N LEU A 56 9.85 5.81 -13.70
CA LEU A 56 9.41 6.79 -12.71
C LEU A 56 8.10 6.33 -12.04
N SER A 57 7.15 5.80 -12.79
CA SER A 57 5.89 5.30 -12.23
C SER A 57 6.13 4.07 -11.36
N ALA A 58 6.99 3.14 -11.77
CA ALA A 58 7.36 1.98 -10.96
C ALA A 58 8.06 2.38 -9.65
N GLN A 59 8.97 3.36 -9.69
CA GLN A 59 9.63 3.88 -8.49
C GLN A 59 8.65 4.59 -7.54
N ASN A 60 7.75 5.41 -8.09
CA ASN A 60 6.73 6.09 -7.29
C ASN A 60 5.76 5.11 -6.65
N TYR A 61 5.29 4.11 -7.41
CA TYR A 61 4.41 3.08 -6.92
C TYR A 61 5.07 2.21 -5.83
N ALA A 62 6.34 1.83 -6.01
CA ALA A 62 7.10 1.09 -5.00
C ALA A 62 7.24 1.91 -3.70
N ARG A 63 7.54 3.21 -3.80
CA ARG A 63 7.65 4.10 -2.66
C ARG A 63 6.32 4.28 -1.91
N GLU A 64 5.22 4.45 -2.62
CA GLU A 64 3.89 4.53 -2.00
C GLU A 64 3.51 3.21 -1.29
N LEU A 65 3.85 2.07 -1.89
CA LEU A 65 3.64 0.75 -1.29
C LEU A 65 4.47 0.53 -0.02
N GLU A 66 5.71 1.00 0.00
CA GLU A 66 6.57 0.94 1.20
C GLU A 66 6.03 1.84 2.31
N GLN A 67 5.62 3.07 2.00
CA GLN A 67 5.01 3.98 2.97
C GLN A 67 3.73 3.40 3.57
N ALA A 68 2.83 2.89 2.72
CA ALA A 68 1.58 2.26 3.17
C ALA A 68 1.84 1.00 4.03
N ARG A 69 2.88 0.21 3.70
CA ARG A 69 3.28 -0.95 4.51
C ARG A 69 3.82 -0.55 5.87
N GLU A 70 4.62 0.50 5.97
CA GLU A 70 5.14 0.97 7.25
C GLU A 70 4.03 1.53 8.15
N GLU A 71 3.09 2.30 7.58
CA GLU A 71 1.90 2.75 8.32
C GLU A 71 1.03 1.57 8.79
N ALA A 72 0.82 0.58 7.92
CA ALA A 72 0.07 -0.64 8.27
C ALA A 72 0.78 -1.44 9.39
N LYS A 73 2.11 -1.59 9.33
CA LYS A 73 2.89 -2.26 10.39
C LYS A 73 2.79 -1.50 11.71
N GLN A 74 2.91 -0.18 11.70
CA GLN A 74 2.78 0.63 12.91
C GLN A 74 1.39 0.52 13.52
N ASN A 75 0.34 0.59 12.69
CA ASN A 75 -1.04 0.46 13.13
C ASN A 75 -1.34 -0.95 13.66
N ALA A 76 -0.83 -1.99 13.00
CA ALA A 76 -0.95 -3.38 13.46
C ALA A 76 -0.23 -3.60 14.79
N ALA A 77 0.98 -3.05 14.97
CA ALA A 77 1.73 -3.13 16.22
C ALA A 77 0.99 -2.42 17.36
N LYS A 78 0.46 -1.21 17.11
CA LYS A 78 -0.37 -0.47 18.09
C LYS A 78 -1.64 -1.25 18.44
N ALA A 79 -2.36 -1.76 17.45
CA ALA A 79 -3.58 -2.54 17.67
C ALA A 79 -3.30 -3.83 18.44
N HIS A 80 -2.20 -4.51 18.15
CA HIS A 80 -1.77 -5.70 18.87
C HIS A 80 -1.41 -5.37 20.33
N ALA A 81 -0.65 -4.31 20.57
CA ALA A 81 -0.29 -3.88 21.93
C ALA A 81 -1.52 -3.51 22.77
N VAL A 82 -2.47 -2.76 22.18
CA VAL A 82 -3.74 -2.42 22.85
C VAL A 82 -4.58 -3.67 23.09
N GLY A 83 -4.65 -4.59 22.12
CA GLY A 83 -5.38 -5.85 22.26
C GLY A 83 -4.81 -6.74 23.37
N VAL A 84 -3.49 -6.87 23.46
CA VAL A 84 -2.80 -7.62 24.52
C VAL A 84 -3.03 -6.98 25.88
N ALA A 85 -2.88 -5.66 26.00
CA ALA A 85 -3.10 -4.95 27.26
C ALA A 85 -4.57 -5.10 27.73
N LEU A 86 -5.52 -5.01 26.80
CA LEU A 86 -6.94 -5.20 27.11
C LEU A 86 -7.23 -6.64 27.56
N ALA A 87 -6.70 -7.64 26.86
CA ALA A 87 -6.86 -9.04 27.23
C ALA A 87 -6.27 -9.33 28.62
N GLN A 88 -5.09 -8.78 28.94
CA GLN A 88 -4.47 -8.89 30.26
C GLN A 88 -5.34 -8.25 31.34
N LYS A 89 -5.85 -7.03 31.10
CA LYS A 89 -6.73 -6.34 32.06
C LYS A 89 -8.06 -7.08 32.24
N GLN A 90 -8.63 -7.64 31.18
CA GLN A 90 -9.84 -8.44 31.25
C GLN A 90 -9.63 -9.74 32.06
N ALA A 91 -8.47 -10.39 31.89
CA ALA A 91 -8.08 -11.56 32.67
C ALA A 91 -7.89 -11.21 34.16
N GLU A 92 -7.24 -10.09 34.47
CA GLU A 92 -7.05 -9.58 35.82
C GLU A 92 -8.40 -9.29 36.51
N VAL A 93 -9.31 -8.59 35.83
CA VAL A 93 -10.67 -8.31 36.33
C VAL A 93 -11.44 -9.60 36.58
N SER A 94 -11.35 -10.57 35.67
CA SER A 94 -12.02 -11.86 35.81
C SER A 94 -11.48 -12.68 37.00
N ARG A 95 -10.16 -12.63 37.21
CA ARG A 95 -9.50 -13.25 38.37
C ARG A 95 -9.97 -12.60 39.66
N LEU A 96 -9.90 -11.26 39.77
CA LEU A 96 -10.33 -10.51 40.95
C LEU A 96 -11.81 -10.73 41.26
N LYS A 97 -12.67 -10.78 40.25
CA LYS A 97 -14.10 -11.10 40.42
C LYS A 97 -14.30 -12.50 41.03
N THR A 98 -13.49 -13.46 40.59
CA THR A 98 -13.56 -14.84 41.09
C THR A 98 -13.05 -14.92 42.54
N GLU A 99 -11.95 -14.24 42.85
CA GLU A 99 -11.39 -14.14 44.21
C GLU A 99 -12.38 -13.46 45.16
N ASN A 100 -12.91 -12.28 44.79
CA ASN A 100 -13.93 -11.58 45.58
C ASN A 100 -15.17 -12.45 45.84
N LYS A 101 -15.64 -13.20 44.84
CA LYS A 101 -16.78 -14.11 45.04
C LYS A 101 -16.46 -15.21 46.06
N LYS A 102 -15.24 -15.76 46.03
CA LYS A 102 -14.78 -16.76 47.00
C LYS A 102 -14.69 -16.16 48.40
N GLU A 103 -14.09 -14.99 48.55
CA GLU A 103 -13.96 -14.31 49.85
C GLU A 103 -15.31 -13.96 50.46
N ILE A 104 -16.23 -13.41 49.67
CA ILE A 104 -17.60 -13.12 50.12
C ILE A 104 -18.30 -14.41 50.56
N SER A 105 -18.24 -15.47 49.74
CA SER A 105 -18.85 -16.75 50.11
C SER A 105 -18.24 -17.33 51.38
N HIS A 106 -16.93 -17.19 51.57
CA HIS A 106 -16.24 -17.66 52.76
C HIS A 106 -16.69 -16.89 54.01
N ALA A 107 -16.75 -15.56 53.95
CA ALA A 107 -17.21 -14.73 55.05
C ALA A 107 -18.68 -15.05 55.45
N LEU A 108 -19.56 -15.25 54.47
CA LEU A 108 -20.95 -15.66 54.71
C LEU A 108 -21.04 -17.05 55.35
N THR A 109 -20.20 -18.00 54.92
CA THR A 109 -20.15 -19.34 55.54
C THR A 109 -19.65 -19.26 56.99
N GLN A 110 -18.61 -18.47 57.27
CA GLN A 110 -18.11 -18.25 58.64
C GLN A 110 -19.18 -17.63 59.54
N ASP A 111 -19.95 -16.67 59.01
CA ASP A 111 -21.04 -16.06 59.75
C ASP A 111 -22.14 -17.09 60.07
N ARG A 112 -22.57 -17.89 59.08
CA ARG A 112 -23.57 -18.97 59.31
C ARG A 112 -23.09 -20.03 60.31
N GLN A 113 -21.82 -20.40 60.25
CA GLN A 113 -21.23 -21.35 61.21
C GLN A 113 -21.25 -20.77 62.62
N LYS A 114 -20.89 -19.49 62.79
CA LYS A 114 -20.92 -18.79 64.08
C LYS A 114 -22.35 -18.65 64.63
N ALA A 115 -23.35 -18.51 63.76
CA ALA A 115 -24.77 -18.49 64.14
C ALA A 115 -25.34 -19.89 64.44
N GLY A 116 -24.53 -20.95 64.45
CA GLY A 116 -24.97 -22.30 64.76
C GLY A 116 -26.00 -22.86 63.76
N GLY A 117 -25.98 -22.40 62.50
CA GLY A 117 -26.98 -22.77 61.49
C GLY A 117 -28.30 -22.01 61.57
N GLY A 118 -28.45 -21.07 62.52
CA GLY A 118 -29.60 -20.16 62.57
C GLY A 118 -29.57 -19.11 61.46
N CYS A 119 -30.75 -18.59 61.09
CA CYS A 119 -30.84 -17.44 60.18
C CYS A 119 -30.21 -16.20 60.83
N ILE A 120 -29.34 -15.55 60.08
CA ILE A 120 -28.82 -14.22 60.42
C ILE A 120 -29.65 -13.22 59.63
N ASP A 121 -30.26 -12.27 60.33
CA ASP A 121 -30.94 -11.15 59.69
C ASP A 121 -29.89 -10.10 59.28
N GLY A 122 -29.32 -10.28 58.08
CA GLY A 122 -28.30 -9.39 57.50
C GLY A 122 -26.88 -9.95 57.47
N LEU A 123 -25.88 -9.05 57.50
CA LEU A 123 -24.45 -9.39 57.44
C LEU A 123 -23.90 -9.67 58.85
N GLY A 124 -23.22 -10.80 59.01
CA GLY A 124 -22.54 -11.13 60.26
C GLY A 124 -21.17 -10.44 60.40
N SER A 125 -20.51 -10.68 61.55
CA SER A 125 -19.26 -9.99 61.93
C SER A 125 -18.09 -10.21 60.96
N HIS A 126 -18.02 -11.34 60.25
CA HIS A 126 -16.97 -11.58 59.26
C HIS A 126 -17.26 -10.83 57.96
N SER A 127 -18.51 -10.87 57.50
CA SER A 127 -18.95 -10.13 56.32
C SER A 127 -18.80 -8.61 56.50
N LEU A 128 -19.12 -8.07 57.68
CA LEU A 128 -18.92 -6.65 57.99
C LEU A 128 -17.45 -6.26 58.00
N ARG A 129 -16.56 -7.12 58.50
CA ARG A 129 -15.10 -6.90 58.43
C ARG A 129 -14.58 -6.91 57.01
N LEU A 130 -15.05 -7.86 56.19
CA LEU A 130 -14.70 -7.92 54.78
C LEU A 130 -15.15 -6.64 54.07
N TYR A 131 -16.36 -6.16 54.35
CA TYR A 131 -16.89 -4.92 53.79
C TYR A 131 -16.09 -3.69 54.25
N ALA A 132 -15.77 -3.60 55.55
CA ALA A 132 -14.94 -2.52 56.09
C ALA A 132 -13.54 -2.50 55.46
N ARG A 133 -12.90 -3.66 55.25
CA ARG A 133 -11.63 -3.77 54.53
C ARG A 133 -11.76 -3.33 53.08
N ALA A 134 -12.81 -3.75 52.38
CA ALA A 134 -13.06 -3.34 50.99
C ALA A 134 -13.29 -1.82 50.84
N LEU A 135 -13.82 -1.17 51.87
CA LEU A 135 -13.99 0.28 51.93
C LEU A 135 -12.76 1.04 52.48
N GLY A 136 -11.68 0.35 52.84
CA GLY A 136 -10.46 0.96 53.38
C GLY A 136 -10.49 1.29 54.87
N TYR A 137 -11.51 0.84 55.61
CA TYR A 137 -11.61 1.02 57.07
C TYR A 137 -11.00 -0.13 57.88
N GLY A 138 -10.60 -1.23 57.22
CA GLY A 138 -10.07 -2.42 57.89
C GLY A 138 -8.58 -2.61 57.65
N ASN A 139 -7.76 -2.37 58.68
CA ASN A 139 -6.41 -2.94 58.80
C ASN A 139 -6.52 -4.38 59.33
#